data_AF-A0A418HPM0-F1
#
_entry.id   AF-A0A418HPM0-F1
#
_cell.length_a   1.000
_cell.length_b   1.000
_cell.length_c   1.000
_cell.angle_alpha   90.00
_cell.angle_beta   90.00
_cell.angle_gamma   90.00
#
_symmetry.space_group_name_H-M   'P 1'
#
loop_
_entity.id
_entity.type
_entity.pdbx_description
1 polymer ?
#
loop_
_entity_poly.entity_id
_entity_poly.type
_entity_poly.pdbx_seq_one_letter_code
_entity_poly.pdbx_strand_id
1 'polypeptide(L)'
;MISLIGIAIIAVLIVGCDDGEEKKPKQETVNKHKQELVYFEQLVNGDEDYPRAEIGYKDKKGKTHTYTTESKNVYEHILKDSKQKPYVVKDGKKYHVYRLPYMTYDNNEIEGEVKDKGEVSKDDK
;
A
#
# COMPACT_ATOMS: atom_id res chain seq x y z
N MET A 1 47.68 30.95 -11.97
CA MET A 1 46.22 30.98 -12.11
C MET A 1 45.78 29.65 -12.68
N ILE A 2 45.45 28.69 -11.82
CA ILE A 2 44.81 27.43 -12.20
C ILE A 2 43.36 27.55 -11.73
N SER A 3 42.48 27.43 -12.71
CA SER A 3 41.06 27.77 -12.65
C SER A 3 40.32 26.95 -11.60
N LEU A 4 39.77 27.64 -10.60
CA LEU A 4 38.92 27.10 -9.53
C LEU A 4 37.48 26.85 -10.03
N ILE A 5 37.30 26.24 -11.20
CA ILE A 5 35.98 26.05 -11.86
C ILE A 5 35.56 24.56 -11.91
N GLY A 6 36.23 23.70 -11.14
CA GLY A 6 36.06 22.25 -11.26
C GLY A 6 35.17 21.54 -10.24
N ILE A 7 34.55 22.22 -9.27
CA ILE A 7 33.81 21.57 -8.18
C ILE A 7 32.56 22.37 -7.82
N ALA A 8 31.49 22.28 -8.61
CA ALA A 8 30.21 22.91 -8.23
C ALA A 8 28.93 22.31 -8.85
N ILE A 9 28.95 21.14 -9.51
CA ILE A 9 27.77 20.68 -10.29
C ILE A 9 27.13 19.37 -9.77
N ILE A 10 27.68 18.67 -8.78
CA ILE A 10 27.15 17.33 -8.38
C ILE A 10 26.22 17.37 -7.13
N ALA A 11 25.95 18.53 -6.53
CA ALA A 11 25.18 18.58 -5.26
C ALA A 11 23.65 18.76 -5.40
N VAL A 12 23.08 18.87 -6.60
CA VAL A 12 21.66 19.27 -6.77
C VAL A 12 20.70 18.11 -7.08
N LEU A 13 21.16 16.86 -7.18
CA LEU A 13 20.29 15.73 -7.57
C LEU A 13 19.54 15.04 -6.41
N ILE A 14 19.47 15.64 -5.22
CA ILE A 14 18.73 15.07 -4.06
C ILE A 14 17.49 15.91 -3.68
N VAL A 15 16.97 16.76 -4.57
CA VAL A 15 15.60 17.29 -4.46
C VAL A 15 14.62 16.30 -5.09
N GLY A 16 14.47 15.14 -4.44
CA GLY A 16 13.55 14.08 -4.84
C GLY A 16 12.60 13.63 -3.72
N CYS A 17 12.60 14.32 -2.56
CA CYS A 17 11.51 14.23 -1.60
C CYS A 17 10.72 15.52 -1.71
N ASP A 18 9.82 15.57 -2.69
CA ASP A 18 8.68 16.47 -2.58
C ASP A 18 7.92 15.98 -1.34
N ASP A 19 7.88 16.78 -0.27
CA ASP A 19 6.99 16.61 0.89
C ASP A 19 5.52 16.84 0.45
N GLY A 20 5.14 16.23 -0.67
CA GLY A 20 3.83 16.35 -1.27
C GLY A 20 2.83 15.69 -0.35
N GLU A 21 1.96 16.48 0.27
CA GLU A 21 0.84 15.97 1.04
C GLU A 21 0.13 14.87 0.24
N GLU A 22 0.00 13.70 0.87
CA GLU A 22 -0.65 12.52 0.32
C GLU A 22 -2.04 12.91 -0.20
N LYS A 23 -2.24 12.85 -1.53
CA LYS A 23 -3.50 13.29 -2.18
C LYS A 23 -4.68 12.53 -1.60
N LYS A 24 -5.52 13.22 -0.83
CA LYS A 24 -6.74 12.67 -0.23
C LYS A 24 -7.98 13.21 -0.93
N PRO A 25 -9.03 12.39 -1.06
CA PRO A 25 -10.28 12.83 -1.63
C PRO A 25 -10.99 13.78 -0.66
N LYS A 26 -11.87 14.65 -1.18
CA LYS A 26 -12.71 15.52 -0.34
C LYS A 26 -13.58 14.67 0.59
N GLN A 27 -13.86 15.17 1.79
CA GLN A 27 -14.67 14.46 2.78
C GLN A 27 -16.07 14.06 2.25
N GLU A 28 -16.68 14.90 1.42
CA GLU A 28 -17.95 14.59 0.76
C GLU A 28 -17.85 13.33 -0.13
N THR A 29 -16.77 13.21 -0.91
CA THR A 29 -16.49 12.04 -1.74
C THR A 29 -16.33 10.79 -0.88
N VAL A 30 -15.61 10.90 0.25
CA VAL A 30 -15.47 9.79 1.22
C VAL A 30 -16.83 9.35 1.72
N ASN A 31 -17.66 10.27 2.20
CA ASN A 31 -18.97 9.94 2.76
C ASN A 31 -19.90 9.25 1.75
N LYS A 32 -19.79 9.62 0.47
CA LYS A 32 -20.65 9.10 -0.60
C LYS A 32 -20.15 7.78 -1.20
N HIS A 33 -18.84 7.63 -1.34
CA HIS A 33 -18.22 6.57 -2.15
C HIS A 33 -17.36 5.60 -1.35
N LYS A 34 -17.30 5.71 -0.02
CA LYS A 34 -16.66 4.72 0.84
C LYS A 34 -17.34 3.37 0.74
N GLN A 35 -16.53 2.33 0.48
CA GLN A 35 -16.93 0.94 0.38
C GLN A 35 -15.97 0.06 1.17
N GLU A 36 -16.46 -1.03 1.77
CA GLU A 36 -15.59 -2.01 2.46
C GLU A 36 -14.64 -2.64 1.45
N LEU A 37 -13.34 -2.63 1.78
CA LEU A 37 -12.31 -3.27 0.97
C LEU A 37 -12.28 -4.76 1.30
N VAL A 38 -12.32 -5.60 0.27
CA VAL A 38 -12.18 -7.07 0.39
C VAL A 38 -10.74 -7.49 0.12
N TYR A 39 -10.17 -7.01 -1.00
CA TYR A 39 -8.79 -7.26 -1.36
C TYR A 39 -8.25 -6.12 -2.23
N PHE A 40 -6.93 -6.00 -2.27
CA PHE A 40 -6.21 -5.11 -3.17
C PHE A 40 -4.94 -5.82 -3.64
N GLU A 41 -4.76 -5.91 -4.95
CA GLU A 41 -3.66 -6.62 -5.56
C GLU A 41 -3.05 -5.79 -6.70
N GLN A 42 -1.72 -5.77 -6.74
CA GLN A 42 -0.95 -5.25 -7.87
C GLN A 42 -0.73 -6.40 -8.85
N LEU A 43 -1.16 -6.22 -10.09
CA LEU A 43 -1.09 -7.21 -11.15
C LEU A 43 -0.02 -6.82 -12.16
N VAL A 44 0.70 -7.83 -12.64
CA VAL A 44 1.62 -7.69 -13.78
C VAL A 44 0.82 -7.27 -15.02
N ASN A 45 1.44 -6.43 -15.84
CA ASN A 45 0.89 -5.96 -17.11
C ASN A 45 1.96 -6.17 -18.18
N GLY A 46 2.10 -7.41 -18.64
CA GLY A 46 3.32 -7.90 -19.32
C GLY A 46 3.78 -7.14 -20.56
N ASP A 47 2.86 -6.48 -21.26
CA ASP A 47 3.13 -5.74 -22.50
C ASP A 47 3.25 -4.22 -22.29
N GLU A 48 3.07 -3.72 -21.07
CA GLU A 48 2.98 -2.29 -20.76
C GLU A 48 4.00 -1.88 -19.69
N ASP A 49 4.46 -0.62 -19.76
CA ASP A 49 5.44 -0.06 -18.83
C ASP A 49 4.87 0.27 -17.43
N TYR A 50 3.60 -0.05 -17.18
CA TYR A 50 2.92 0.24 -15.91
C TYR A 50 2.13 -0.98 -15.40
N PRO A 51 2.17 -1.26 -14.08
CA PRO A 51 1.36 -2.32 -13.50
C PRO A 51 -0.14 -1.96 -13.51
N ARG A 52 -0.97 -2.99 -13.37
CA ARG A 52 -2.39 -2.84 -13.10
C ARG A 52 -2.66 -3.07 -11.62
N ALA A 53 -3.81 -2.62 -11.17
CA ALA A 53 -4.32 -2.88 -9.85
C ALA A 53 -5.72 -3.47 -9.96
N GLU A 54 -6.00 -4.44 -9.10
CA GLU A 54 -7.33 -4.96 -8.86
C GLU A 54 -7.78 -4.67 -7.43
N ILE A 55 -8.99 -4.15 -7.28
CA ILE A 55 -9.55 -3.74 -6.00
C ILE A 55 -10.91 -4.40 -5.84
N GLY A 56 -11.00 -5.37 -4.93
CA GLY A 56 -12.25 -5.99 -4.52
C GLY A 56 -12.95 -5.17 -3.43
N TYR A 57 -14.24 -4.91 -3.58
CA TYR A 57 -15.04 -4.15 -2.62
C TYR A 57 -16.44 -4.71 -2.45
N LYS A 58 -17.06 -4.46 -1.29
CA LYS A 58 -18.50 -4.75 -1.09
C LYS A 58 -19.35 -3.52 -1.38
N ASP A 59 -20.42 -3.72 -2.14
CA ASP A 59 -21.45 -2.70 -2.30
C ASP A 59 -22.32 -2.58 -1.03
N LYS A 60 -23.25 -1.62 -1.04
CA LYS A 60 -24.17 -1.38 0.09
C LYS A 60 -25.10 -2.56 0.39
N LYS A 61 -25.24 -3.51 -0.53
CA LYS A 61 -26.03 -4.74 -0.39
C LYS A 61 -25.17 -5.93 0.06
N GLY A 62 -23.87 -5.71 0.29
CA GLY A 62 -22.91 -6.74 0.71
C GLY A 62 -22.39 -7.61 -0.43
N LYS A 63 -22.72 -7.32 -1.70
CA LYS A 63 -22.20 -8.07 -2.85
C LYS A 63 -20.79 -7.59 -3.20
N THR A 64 -19.89 -8.53 -3.43
CA THR A 64 -18.52 -8.25 -3.87
C THR A 64 -18.49 -7.87 -5.34
N HIS A 65 -17.71 -6.84 -5.66
CA HIS A 65 -17.40 -6.37 -7.01
C HIS A 65 -15.92 -6.03 -7.10
N THR A 66 -15.47 -5.81 -8.33
CA THR A 66 -14.05 -5.58 -8.63
C THR A 66 -13.88 -4.32 -9.47
N TYR A 67 -12.90 -3.49 -9.12
CA TYR A 67 -12.34 -2.48 -10.00
C TYR A 67 -11.01 -2.98 -10.56
N THR A 68 -10.80 -2.80 -11.86
CA THR A 68 -9.50 -2.99 -12.51
C THR A 68 -9.06 -1.65 -13.07
N THR A 69 -7.85 -1.21 -12.76
CA THR A 69 -7.29 0.06 -13.24
C THR A 69 -5.79 -0.02 -13.39
N GLU A 70 -5.17 1.00 -13.98
CA GLU A 70 -3.72 1.17 -13.95
C GLU A 70 -3.29 1.61 -12.54
N SER A 71 -2.17 1.11 -12.05
CA SER A 71 -1.71 1.39 -10.68
C SER A 71 -1.44 2.88 -10.43
N LYS A 72 -1.15 3.67 -11.48
CA LYS A 72 -1.00 5.14 -11.38
C LYS A 72 -2.27 5.87 -10.93
N ASN A 73 -3.43 5.23 -11.03
CA ASN A 73 -4.71 5.77 -10.57
C ASN A 73 -5.02 5.38 -9.12
N VAL A 74 -4.19 4.54 -8.49
CA VAL A 74 -4.38 4.06 -7.13
C VAL A 74 -3.50 4.84 -6.17
N TYR A 75 -4.10 5.29 -5.08
CA TYR A 75 -3.44 5.96 -3.97
C TYR A 75 -3.65 5.10 -2.74
N GLU A 76 -2.59 4.51 -2.23
CA GLU A 76 -2.63 3.69 -1.02
C GLU A 76 -2.44 4.58 0.21
N HIS A 77 -3.29 4.38 1.22
CA HIS A 77 -3.26 5.08 2.50
C HIS A 77 -3.16 4.03 3.60
N ILE A 78 -2.13 4.12 4.45
CA ILE A 78 -1.95 3.18 5.56
C ILE A 78 -2.78 3.65 6.76
N LEU A 79 -3.70 2.81 7.21
CA LEU A 79 -4.49 3.05 8.42
C LEU A 79 -3.59 2.89 9.65
N LYS A 80 -3.52 3.94 10.47
CA LYS A 80 -2.72 3.96 11.72
C LYS A 80 -3.39 3.19 12.86
N ASP A 81 -4.71 3.15 12.88
CA ASP A 81 -5.49 2.42 13.88
C ASP A 81 -5.82 1.03 13.35
N SER A 82 -5.27 0.00 14.00
CA SER A 82 -5.47 -1.41 13.64
C SER A 82 -6.92 -1.88 13.79
N LYS A 83 -7.78 -1.13 14.49
CA LYS A 83 -9.20 -1.43 14.63
C LYS A 83 -10.04 -0.91 13.46
N GLN A 84 -9.50 -0.01 12.63
CA GLN A 84 -10.24 0.48 11.47
C GLN A 84 -10.31 -0.60 10.39
N LYS A 85 -11.54 -0.85 9.92
CA LYS A 85 -11.76 -1.77 8.79
C LYS A 85 -11.22 -1.15 7.50
N PRO A 86 -10.46 -1.91 6.69
CA PRO A 86 -10.02 -1.47 5.38
C PRO A 86 -11.18 -1.03 4.48
N TYR A 87 -10.95 0.00 3.67
CA TYR A 87 -11.98 0.55 2.78
C TYR A 87 -11.37 1.16 1.53
N VAL A 88 -12.19 1.34 0.50
CA VAL A 88 -11.83 2.05 -0.73
C VAL A 88 -12.77 3.23 -0.95
N VAL A 89 -12.25 4.33 -1.51
CA VAL A 89 -13.02 5.47 -1.99
C VAL A 89 -12.71 5.68 -3.47
N LYS A 90 -13.75 5.65 -4.31
CA LYS A 90 -13.65 6.01 -5.72
C LYS A 90 -13.89 7.51 -5.91
N ASP A 91 -12.89 8.22 -6.40
CA ASP A 91 -12.94 9.66 -6.74
C ASP A 91 -12.74 9.86 -8.25
N GLY A 92 -13.84 9.77 -9.00
CA GLY A 92 -13.80 9.78 -10.46
C GLY A 92 -13.02 8.58 -11.02
N LYS A 93 -11.83 8.85 -11.59
CA LYS A 93 -10.90 7.84 -12.11
C LYS A 93 -9.86 7.38 -11.09
N LYS A 94 -9.77 8.04 -9.93
CA LYS A 94 -8.81 7.72 -8.87
C LYS A 94 -9.43 6.79 -7.85
N TYR A 95 -8.60 5.93 -7.27
CA TYR A 95 -8.99 4.96 -6.26
C TYR A 95 -8.11 5.13 -5.04
N HIS A 96 -8.71 5.48 -3.90
CA HIS A 96 -8.00 5.64 -2.64
C HIS A 96 -8.23 4.39 -1.79
N VAL A 97 -7.20 3.55 -1.63
CA VAL A 97 -7.24 2.29 -0.90
C VAL A 97 -6.69 2.51 0.50
N TYR A 98 -7.54 2.37 1.51
CA TYR A 98 -7.18 2.50 2.92
C TYR A 98 -7.03 1.11 3.52
N ARG A 99 -5.81 0.69 3.82
CA ARG A 99 -5.50 -0.67 4.29
C ARG A 99 -4.59 -0.65 5.52
N LEU A 100 -4.59 -1.76 6.24
CA LEU A 100 -3.62 -1.99 7.30
C LEU A 100 -2.21 -2.20 6.70
N PRO A 101 -1.14 -1.95 7.47
CA PRO A 101 0.22 -2.29 7.05
C PRO A 101 0.36 -3.80 6.81
N TYR A 102 1.13 -4.20 5.79
CA TYR A 102 1.31 -5.62 5.44
C TYR A 102 2.13 -6.38 6.48
N MET A 103 3.09 -5.70 7.10
CA MET A 103 3.90 -6.20 8.21
C MET A 103 4.33 -5.00 9.05
N THR A 104 4.30 -5.14 10.37
CA THR A 104 4.96 -4.23 11.31
C THR A 104 6.10 -5.00 11.94
N TYR A 105 7.34 -4.55 11.73
CA TYR A 105 8.47 -5.09 12.49
C TYR A 105 8.33 -4.55 13.91
N ASP A 106 8.14 -5.46 14.87
CA ASP A 106 8.28 -5.12 16.27
C ASP A 106 9.78 -5.24 16.61
N ASN A 107 10.38 -4.13 17.07
CA ASN A 107 11.77 -4.11 17.52
C ASN A 107 11.92 -4.69 18.94
N ASN A 108 10.82 -5.11 19.56
CA ASN A 108 10.88 -5.82 20.83
C ASN A 108 11.61 -7.15 20.64
N GLU A 109 12.68 -7.32 21.39
CA GLU A 109 13.40 -8.59 21.48
C GLU A 109 12.50 -9.58 22.24
N ILE A 110 12.04 -10.62 21.55
CA ILE A 110 11.22 -11.67 22.17
C ILE A 110 12.17 -12.72 22.72
N GLU A 111 12.39 -12.69 24.03
CA GLU A 111 13.12 -13.72 24.75
C GLU A 111 12.17 -14.84 25.20
N GLY A 112 12.57 -16.09 24.99
CA GLY A 112 11.80 -17.25 25.41
C GLY A 112 12.69 -18.47 25.62
N GLU A 113 12.39 -19.24 26.66
CA GLU A 113 13.04 -20.53 26.93
C GLU A 113 12.31 -21.63 26.15
N VAL A 114 13.05 -22.39 25.34
CA VAL A 114 12.49 -23.57 24.66
C VAL A 114 12.25 -24.67 25.70
N LYS A 115 10.99 -24.84 26.11
CA LYS A 115 10.61 -25.81 27.14
C LYS A 115 10.60 -27.26 26.65
N ASP A 116 10.37 -27.48 25.36
CA ASP A 116 10.36 -28.81 24.77
C ASP A 116 10.62 -28.73 23.26
N LYS A 117 11.28 -29.76 22.71
CA LYS A 117 11.45 -29.95 21.27
C LYS A 117 10.83 -31.30 20.91
N GLY A 118 9.58 -31.29 20.46
CA GLY A 118 8.93 -32.50 19.97
C GLY A 118 9.65 -33.06 18.74
N GLU A 119 9.81 -34.38 18.68
CA GLU A 119 10.23 -35.07 17.47
C GLU A 119 9.09 -35.05 16.44
N VAL A 120 9.39 -34.66 15.20
CA VAL A 120 8.46 -34.80 14.09
C VAL A 120 8.41 -36.29 13.73
N SER A 121 7.30 -36.97 14.02
CA SER A 121 7.14 -38.38 13.63
C SER A 121 7.13 -38.51 12.10
N LYS A 122 7.70 -39.59 11.58
CA LYS A 122 7.82 -39.86 10.14
C LYS A 122 6.57 -40.54 9.56
N ASP A 123 5.49 -40.63 10.32
CA ASP A 123 4.33 -41.48 10.01
C ASP A 123 3.18 -40.74 9.31
N ASP A 124 3.33 -39.44 9.01
CA ASP A 124 2.42 -38.74 8.11
C ASP A 124 2.81 -39.01 6.65
N LYS A 125 2.40 -40.18 6.14
CA LYS A 125 2.43 -40.54 4.71
C LYS A 125 1.04 -40.91 4.21
#